data_AF-V4H8Q9-F1
#
_entry.id   AF-V4H8Q9-F1
#
_cell.length_a   1.000
_cell.length_b   1.000
_cell.length_c   1.000
_cell.angle_alpha   90.00
_cell.angle_beta   90.00
_cell.angle_gamma   90.00
#
_symmetry.space_group_name_H-M   'P 1'
#
loop_
_entity.id
_entity.type
_entity.pdbx_description
1 polymer ?
#
loop_
_entity_poly.entity_id
_entity_poly.type
_entity_poly.pdbx_seq_one_letter_code
_entity_poly.pdbx_strand_id
1 'polypeptide(L)'
;MANETDVTVVAGENAYRVEGARRLVENQGVDVIHPDVPKTSGMYETKKAADMAKAYHIPLALHNVASPVGTVASVHVGAAASNFLALEYHARATSTGGVTWSKRTCSNPVGSPSRTTRVSASNSTSTRSKPT
;
A
#
# COMPACT_ATOMS: atom_id res chain seq x y z
N MET A 1 18.30 -18.89 -1.35
CA MET A 1 17.87 -17.55 -0.92
C MET A 1 16.57 -17.64 -0.13
N ALA A 2 15.36 -17.54 -0.72
CA ALA A 2 14.11 -17.62 0.06
C ALA A 2 13.94 -18.97 0.82
N ASN A 3 14.24 -20.10 0.17
CA ASN A 3 14.16 -21.43 0.79
C ASN A 3 15.27 -21.77 1.82
N GLU A 4 16.20 -20.84 2.09
CA GLU A 4 17.29 -21.08 3.05
C GLU A 4 17.04 -20.40 4.40
N THR A 5 16.03 -19.54 4.51
CA THR A 5 15.74 -18.75 5.72
C THR A 5 14.24 -18.71 6.01
N ASP A 6 13.86 -18.81 7.28
CA ASP A 6 12.45 -18.68 7.72
C ASP A 6 11.90 -17.24 7.65
N VAL A 7 12.74 -16.27 7.29
CA VAL A 7 12.35 -14.85 7.17
C VAL A 7 11.76 -14.60 5.79
N THR A 8 10.59 -13.97 5.75
CA THR A 8 9.93 -13.56 4.50
C THR A 8 10.83 -12.64 3.67
N VAL A 9 11.14 -13.07 2.45
CA VAL A 9 11.95 -12.32 1.49
C VAL A 9 11.04 -11.51 0.57
N VAL A 10 11.21 -10.20 0.63
CA VAL A 10 10.47 -9.24 -0.19
C VAL A 10 11.44 -8.55 -1.14
N ALA A 11 11.17 -8.60 -2.44
CA ALA A 11 11.96 -7.86 -3.44
C ALA A 11 11.13 -7.48 -4.67
N GLY A 12 11.61 -6.51 -5.44
CA GLY A 12 10.93 -6.02 -6.64
C GLY A 12 10.96 -4.50 -6.81
N GLU A 13 11.47 -3.76 -5.82
CA GLU A 13 11.49 -2.29 -5.85
C GLU A 13 12.28 -1.69 -7.02
N ASN A 14 13.24 -2.44 -7.55
CA ASN A 14 14.08 -2.06 -8.69
C ASN A 14 13.85 -2.98 -9.90
N ALA A 15 12.72 -3.70 -9.92
CA ALA A 15 12.29 -4.47 -11.07
C ALA A 15 11.60 -3.55 -12.08
N TYR A 16 12.21 -3.44 -13.26
CA TYR A 16 11.65 -2.69 -14.36
C TYR A 16 10.78 -3.59 -15.21
N ARG A 17 9.63 -3.05 -15.61
CA ARG A 17 8.66 -3.71 -16.48
C ARG A 17 8.13 -5.05 -15.95
N VAL A 18 7.28 -5.69 -16.73
CA VAL A 18 6.77 -7.03 -16.41
C VAL A 18 7.90 -8.07 -16.49
N GLU A 19 8.88 -7.89 -17.36
CA GLU A 19 9.98 -8.85 -17.53
C GLU A 19 10.88 -8.94 -16.29
N GLY A 20 11.13 -7.80 -15.62
CA GLY A 20 11.89 -7.78 -14.36
C GLY A 20 11.16 -8.52 -13.24
N ALA A 21 9.85 -8.30 -13.12
CA ALA A 21 8.99 -9.01 -12.18
C ALA A 21 8.92 -10.52 -12.50
N ARG A 22 8.80 -10.88 -13.77
CA ARG A 22 8.75 -12.27 -14.25
C ARG A 22 9.95 -13.07 -13.77
N ARG A 23 11.17 -12.52 -13.89
CA ARG A 23 12.38 -13.22 -13.43
C ARG A 23 12.34 -13.53 -11.92
N LEU A 24 11.78 -12.65 -11.10
CA LEU A 24 11.69 -12.87 -9.65
C LEU A 24 10.65 -13.93 -9.31
N VAL A 25 9.50 -13.88 -9.99
CA VAL A 25 8.37 -14.80 -9.80
C VAL A 25 8.69 -16.20 -10.30
N GLU A 26 9.23 -16.34 -11.52
CA GLU A 26 9.52 -17.64 -12.13
C GLU A 26 10.62 -18.41 -11.40
N ASN A 27 11.61 -17.70 -10.85
CA ASN A 27 12.66 -18.32 -10.05
C ASN A 27 12.23 -18.62 -8.61
N GLN A 28 11.00 -18.26 -8.23
CA GLN A 28 10.47 -18.36 -6.86
C GLN A 28 11.47 -17.83 -5.81
N GLY A 29 12.15 -16.73 -6.16
CA GLY A 29 13.21 -16.15 -5.33
C GLY A 29 12.69 -15.21 -4.25
N VAL A 30 11.38 -14.94 -4.25
CA VAL A 30 10.70 -13.99 -3.37
C VAL A 30 9.40 -14.59 -2.85
N ASP A 31 9.07 -14.31 -1.60
CA ASP A 31 7.81 -14.70 -0.98
C ASP A 31 6.73 -13.65 -1.22
N VAL A 32 7.12 -12.39 -1.36
CA VAL A 32 6.23 -11.26 -1.66
C VAL A 32 6.87 -10.40 -2.74
N ILE A 33 6.10 -10.05 -3.77
CA ILE A 33 6.59 -9.16 -4.82
C ILE A 33 6.37 -7.70 -4.41
N HIS A 34 7.40 -6.86 -4.64
CA HIS A 34 7.41 -5.46 -4.20
C HIS A 34 7.58 -4.42 -5.33
N PRO A 35 6.70 -4.38 -6.36
CA PRO A 35 6.90 -3.49 -7.49
C PRO A 35 6.60 -2.03 -7.16
N ASP A 36 7.30 -1.13 -7.84
CA ASP A 36 7.17 0.32 -7.71
C ASP A 36 6.50 0.91 -8.96
N VAL A 37 5.29 1.45 -8.82
CA VAL A 37 4.46 1.92 -9.94
C VAL A 37 5.19 2.84 -10.94
N PRO A 38 5.91 3.90 -10.52
CA PRO A 38 6.71 4.73 -11.42
C PRO A 38 7.84 3.96 -12.14
N LYS A 39 8.46 2.95 -11.53
CA LYS A 39 9.56 2.20 -12.14
C LYS A 39 9.09 1.04 -13.01
N THR A 40 7.96 0.42 -12.68
CA THR A 40 7.36 -0.66 -13.47
C THR A 40 6.67 -0.13 -14.74
N SER A 41 6.99 1.10 -15.18
CA SER A 41 6.48 1.74 -16.40
C SER A 41 4.96 2.04 -16.38
N GLY A 42 4.38 2.19 -15.18
CA GLY A 42 3.03 2.72 -14.97
C GLY A 42 2.05 1.74 -14.31
N MET A 43 0.82 2.22 -14.09
CA MET A 43 -0.22 1.49 -13.34
C MET A 43 -0.65 0.17 -14.00
N TYR A 44 -0.86 0.20 -15.32
CA TYR A 44 -1.30 -0.99 -16.06
C TYR A 44 -0.25 -2.09 -16.05
N GLU A 45 1.00 -1.72 -16.25
CA GLU A 45 2.11 -2.66 -16.29
C GLU A 45 2.39 -3.25 -14.90
N THR A 46 2.26 -2.44 -13.85
CA THR A 46 2.29 -2.92 -12.45
C THR A 46 1.18 -3.92 -12.18
N LYS A 47 -0.05 -3.65 -12.63
CA LYS A 47 -1.19 -4.58 -12.49
C LYS A 47 -0.94 -5.89 -13.24
N LYS A 48 -0.33 -5.84 -14.43
CA LYS A 48 0.03 -7.04 -15.19
C LYS A 48 1.08 -7.88 -14.46
N ALA A 49 2.07 -7.25 -13.82
CA ALA A 49 3.04 -7.94 -12.96
C ALA A 49 2.36 -8.56 -11.72
N ALA A 50 1.40 -7.86 -11.12
CA ALA A 50 0.61 -8.38 -9.99
C ALA A 50 -0.23 -9.60 -10.36
N ASP A 51 -0.89 -9.58 -11.53
CA ASP A 51 -1.64 -10.73 -12.05
C ASP A 51 -0.74 -11.93 -12.33
N MET A 52 0.48 -11.69 -12.82
CA MET A 52 1.47 -12.74 -12.99
C MET A 52 1.86 -13.35 -11.64
N ALA A 53 2.21 -12.53 -10.65
CA ALA A 53 2.54 -13.01 -9.30
C ALA A 53 1.39 -13.78 -8.65
N LYS A 54 0.14 -13.34 -8.89
CA LYS A 54 -1.07 -14.04 -8.45
C LYS A 54 -1.13 -15.48 -8.95
N ALA A 55 -0.73 -15.74 -10.19
CA ALA A 55 -0.73 -17.10 -10.75
C ALA A 55 0.22 -18.05 -9.99
N TYR A 56 1.24 -17.51 -9.33
CA TYR A 56 2.18 -18.25 -8.49
C TYR A 56 1.84 -18.17 -6.99
N HIS A 57 0.63 -17.68 -6.65
CA HIS A 57 0.18 -17.46 -5.27
C HIS A 57 1.07 -16.50 -4.46
N ILE A 58 1.80 -15.61 -5.14
CA ILE A 58 2.66 -14.63 -4.49
C ILE A 58 1.84 -13.36 -4.19
N PRO A 59 1.76 -12.93 -2.92
CA PRO A 59 1.11 -11.68 -2.55
C PRO A 59 1.88 -10.45 -3.06
N LEU A 60 1.14 -9.37 -3.27
CA LEU A 60 1.64 -8.08 -3.76
C LEU A 60 1.76 -7.08 -2.61
N ALA A 61 2.97 -6.62 -2.33
CA ALA A 61 3.20 -5.42 -1.52
C ALA A 61 3.65 -4.28 -2.45
N LEU A 62 3.08 -3.10 -2.38
CA LEU A 62 3.45 -2.00 -3.27
C LEU A 62 4.53 -1.11 -2.64
N HIS A 63 5.64 -0.94 -3.36
CA HIS A 63 6.66 0.07 -3.04
C HIS A 63 6.11 1.46 -3.36
N ASN A 64 6.42 2.44 -2.52
CA ASN A 64 5.89 3.79 -2.74
C ASN A 64 6.77 4.86 -2.10
N VAL A 65 7.90 5.15 -2.73
CA VAL A 65 8.70 6.37 -2.51
C VAL A 65 8.31 7.42 -3.56
N ALA A 66 7.00 7.60 -3.74
CA ALA A 66 6.46 8.53 -4.73
C ALA A 66 5.81 9.75 -4.09
N SER A 67 5.53 10.77 -4.91
CA SER A 67 4.74 11.93 -4.50
C SER A 67 3.32 11.52 -4.07
N PRO A 68 2.51 12.42 -3.46
CA PRO A 68 1.12 12.12 -3.11
C PRO A 68 0.29 11.60 -4.30
N VAL A 69 0.60 12.06 -5.52
CA VAL A 69 -0.03 11.57 -6.75
C VAL A 69 0.35 10.12 -7.04
N GLY A 70 1.63 9.77 -6.89
CA GLY A 70 2.09 8.39 -7.03
C GLY A 70 1.50 7.47 -5.98
N THR A 71 1.33 7.95 -4.74
CA THR A 71 0.63 7.19 -3.69
C THR A 71 -0.81 6.87 -4.08
N VAL A 72 -1.57 7.87 -4.55
CA VAL A 72 -2.95 7.65 -5.00
C VAL A 72 -2.99 6.68 -6.18
N ALA A 73 -2.06 6.78 -7.14
CA ALA A 73 -1.95 5.81 -8.23
C ALA A 73 -1.70 4.38 -7.72
N SER A 74 -0.80 4.20 -6.76
CA SER A 74 -0.53 2.91 -6.12
C SER A 74 -1.74 2.38 -5.35
N VAL A 75 -2.52 3.23 -4.69
CA VAL A 75 -3.81 2.83 -4.06
C VAL A 75 -4.78 2.29 -5.10
N HIS A 76 -4.91 2.92 -6.26
CA HIS A 76 -5.81 2.46 -7.32
C HIS A 76 -5.36 1.09 -7.87
N VAL A 77 -4.05 0.89 -8.07
CA VAL A 77 -3.50 -0.40 -8.50
C VAL A 77 -3.73 -1.47 -7.43
N GLY A 78 -3.47 -1.17 -6.16
CA GLY A 78 -3.71 -2.08 -5.04
C GLY A 78 -5.17 -2.46 -4.88
N ALA A 79 -6.09 -1.51 -5.09
CA ALA A 79 -7.53 -1.77 -5.07
C ALA A 79 -8.00 -2.64 -6.25
N ALA A 80 -7.34 -2.55 -7.40
CA ALA A 80 -7.64 -3.37 -8.58
C ALA A 80 -7.01 -4.77 -8.52
N ALA A 81 -5.94 -4.96 -7.76
CA ALA A 81 -5.22 -6.22 -7.62
C ALA A 81 -5.85 -7.10 -6.53
N SER A 82 -6.25 -8.33 -6.89
CA SER A 82 -6.87 -9.26 -5.94
C SER A 82 -5.90 -9.90 -4.94
N ASN A 83 -4.59 -9.84 -5.20
CA ASN A 83 -3.52 -10.38 -4.35
C ASN A 83 -2.81 -9.28 -3.53
N PHE A 84 -3.43 -8.12 -3.36
CA PHE A 84 -2.88 -7.00 -2.61
C PHE A 84 -2.77 -7.32 -1.11
N LEU A 85 -1.58 -7.11 -0.55
CA LEU A 85 -1.25 -7.33 0.85
C LEU A 85 -1.07 -6.01 1.60
N ALA A 86 -0.20 -5.14 1.11
CA ALA A 86 0.15 -3.89 1.78
C ALA A 86 0.65 -2.84 0.77
N LEU A 87 0.51 -1.57 1.13
CA LEU A 87 1.06 -0.43 0.40
C LEU A 87 1.94 0.36 1.36
N GLU A 88 3.17 0.61 0.96
CA GLU A 88 4.06 1.52 1.68
C GLU A 88 3.51 2.95 1.62
N TYR A 89 3.58 3.70 2.72
CA TYR A 89 3.08 5.07 2.76
C TYR A 89 4.00 6.00 3.56
N HIS A 90 4.54 7.00 2.85
CA HIS A 90 5.39 8.03 3.43
C HIS A 90 4.56 9.26 3.83
N ALA A 91 4.04 9.25 5.06
CA ALA A 91 3.34 10.40 5.62
C ALA A 91 4.32 11.49 6.05
N ARG A 92 4.77 12.35 5.13
CA ARG A 92 5.33 13.66 5.54
C ARG A 92 4.15 14.58 5.83
N ALA A 93 3.94 14.89 7.10
CA ALA A 93 3.03 15.95 7.52
C ALA A 93 3.57 17.27 6.98
N THR A 94 3.10 17.72 5.82
CA THR A 94 3.21 19.13 5.45
C THR A 94 2.37 19.88 6.49
N SER A 95 3.00 20.81 7.20
CA SER A 95 2.36 21.70 8.19
C SER A 95 1.44 22.73 7.51
N THR A 96 0.68 22.31 6.50
CA THR A 96 -0.29 23.14 5.79
C THR A 96 -1.68 22.80 6.30
N GLY A 97 -2.07 23.44 7.40
CA GLY A 97 -3.46 23.45 7.88
C GLY A 97 -3.95 22.12 8.44
N GLY A 98 -3.65 21.89 9.73
CA GLY A 98 -3.95 20.69 10.52
C GLY A 98 -5.24 19.95 10.19
N VAL A 99 -5.09 18.75 9.62
CA VAL A 99 -5.98 17.62 9.89
C VAL A 99 -5.25 16.72 10.88
N THR A 100 -5.51 16.92 12.17
CA THR A 100 -5.08 16.00 13.22
C THR A 100 -5.87 14.71 13.06
N TRP A 101 -5.23 13.67 12.53
CA TRP A 101 -5.76 12.32 12.61
C TRP A 101 -5.71 11.88 14.08
N SER A 102 -6.80 12.08 14.81
CA SER A 102 -6.97 11.48 16.13
C SER A 102 -7.03 9.98 15.95
N LYS A 103 -6.02 9.25 16.42
CA LYS A 103 -6.19 7.84 16.78
C LYS A 103 -7.20 7.81 17.93
N ARG A 104 -8.49 7.82 17.64
CA ARG A 104 -9.46 7.21 18.54
C ARG A 104 -9.20 5.72 18.46
N THR A 105 -8.29 5.23 19.28
CA THR A 105 -8.31 3.84 19.71
C THR A 105 -9.68 3.62 20.30
N CYS A 106 -10.57 2.95 19.56
CA CYS A 106 -11.74 2.34 20.13
C CYS A 106 -11.22 1.31 21.13
N SER A 107 -11.14 1.68 22.42
CA SER A 107 -11.08 0.68 23.47
C SER A 107 -12.39 -0.09 23.40
N ASN A 108 -12.40 -1.23 22.70
CA ASN A 108 -13.49 -2.18 22.86
C ASN A 108 -13.45 -2.67 24.31
N PRO A 109 -14.48 -2.44 25.14
CA PRO A 109 -14.68 -3.33 26.28
C PRO A 109 -14.89 -4.75 25.73
N VAL A 110 -14.20 -5.71 26.34
CA VAL A 110 -14.28 -7.13 25.99
C VAL A 110 -15.74 -7.58 26.13
N GLY A 111 -16.41 -7.94 25.02
CA GLY A 111 -17.64 -8.73 25.04
C GLY A 111 -18.90 -8.18 24.34
N SER A 112 -18.87 -7.90 23.03
CA SER A 112 -20.13 -7.95 22.23
C SER A 112 -19.87 -8.30 20.75
N PRO A 113 -20.77 -9.05 20.08
CA PRO A 113 -20.52 -9.59 18.74
C PRO A 113 -20.85 -8.59 17.61
N SER A 114 -19.98 -8.60 16.59
CA SER A 114 -20.17 -8.18 15.19
C SER A 114 -21.08 -6.98 14.89
N ARG A 115 -20.47 -5.81 14.61
CA ARG A 115 -21.11 -4.83 13.72
C ARG A 115 -20.08 -3.98 12.94
N THR A 116 -20.20 -4.07 11.62
CA THR A 116 -19.58 -3.29 10.54
C THR A 116 -19.04 -1.92 10.98
N THR A 117 -17.72 -1.72 10.87
CA THR A 117 -17.06 -0.42 11.00
C THR A 117 -17.53 0.51 9.88
N ARG A 118 -18.40 1.47 10.22
CA ARG A 118 -18.74 2.59 9.34
C ARG A 118 -17.72 3.71 9.60
N VAL A 119 -16.86 3.99 8.62
CA VAL A 119 -16.01 5.19 8.63
C VAL A 119 -16.90 6.40 8.35
N SER A 120 -17.01 7.35 9.28
CA SER A 120 -17.62 8.65 9.03
C SER A 120 -16.58 9.74 9.23
N ALA A 121 -16.28 10.50 8.18
CA ALA A 121 -15.52 11.74 8.27
C ALA A 121 -16.45 12.85 8.79
N SER A 122 -16.07 13.53 9.88
CA SER A 122 -16.74 14.75 10.35
C SER A 122 -15.81 15.94 10.13
N ASN A 123 -16.22 16.91 9.32
CA ASN A 123 -15.52 18.18 9.19
C ASN A 123 -15.87 19.08 10.38
N SER A 124 -14.91 19.35 11.26
CA SER A 124 -15.03 20.44 12.23
C SER A 124 -14.34 21.68 11.68
N THR A 125 -15.10 22.63 11.15
CA THR A 125 -14.59 23.93 10.70
C THR A 125 -14.37 24.80 11.94
N SER A 126 -13.12 25.00 12.38
CA SER A 126 -12.84 25.95 13.47
C SER A 126 -12.81 27.37 12.92
N THR A 127 -13.85 28.16 13.18
CA THR A 127 -13.83 29.60 12.92
C THR A 127 -12.89 30.29 13.91
N ARG A 128 -11.73 30.76 13.42
CA ARG A 128 -10.78 31.55 14.21
C ARG A 128 -11.23 33.02 14.24
N SER A 129 -11.80 33.47 15.35
CA SER A 129 -12.04 34.90 15.60
C SER A 129 -10.70 35.61 15.82
N LYS A 130 -10.45 36.72 15.11
CA LYS A 130 -9.28 37.58 15.31
C LYS A 130 -9.43 38.39 16.62
N PRO A 131 -8.38 38.55 17.43
CA PRO A 131 -8.40 39.47 18.56
C PRO A 131 -8.30 40.93 18.07
N THR A 132 -9.10 41.80 18.69
CA THR A 132 -9.07 43.27 18.60
C THR A 132 -7.87 43.85 19.32
#